data_AF-A0ABD2XS67-F1
#
_entry.id   AF-A0ABD2XS67-F1
#
_cell.length_a   1.000
_cell.length_b   1.000
_cell.length_c   1.000
_cell.angle_alpha   90.00
_cell.angle_beta   90.00
_cell.angle_gamma   90.00
#
_symmetry.space_group_name_H-M   'P 1'
#
loop_
_entity.id
_entity.type
_entity.pdbx_description
1 polymer ?
#
loop_
_entity_poly.entity_id
_entity_poly.type
_entity_poly.pdbx_seq_one_letter_code
_entity_poly.pdbx_strand_id
1 'polypeptide(L)'
;MFTLLNVAGISKDHINSRRDLGQMGIRISLHPNVVNEKTVIMPSCFTLNKDEKYLFLKVLKDVKVPNGYASNISRCVNLHDRSILGLKSHDTHVIMQQLFPLAIRRILPKNVVKPLIELCNFFRQLYSKVNRVTDLEYMQDQISITLCHLEKIFPPSFFDIMEYLPIYLVEEAILAGPVQFRWMYRIAR
;
A
#
# COMPACT_ATOMS: atom_id res chain seq x y z
N MET A 1 -0.64 -0.25 -3.23
CA MET A 1 -1.67 -0.99 -4.01
C MET A 1 -1.22 -1.31 -5.44
N PHE A 2 -0.86 -0.31 -6.26
CA PHE A 2 -0.53 -0.52 -7.67
C PHE A 2 0.68 -1.45 -7.92
N THR A 3 1.69 -1.42 -7.04
CA THR A 3 2.82 -2.37 -7.07
C THR A 3 2.37 -3.83 -6.86
N LEU A 4 1.42 -4.08 -5.95
CA LEU A 4 0.88 -5.44 -5.73
C LEU A 4 0.07 -5.93 -6.93
N LEU A 5 -0.72 -5.03 -7.53
CA LEU A 5 -1.49 -5.30 -8.73
C LEU A 5 -0.62 -5.36 -10.00
N ASN A 6 0.68 -5.05 -9.90
CA ASN A 6 1.62 -4.97 -11.03
C ASN A 6 1.03 -4.20 -12.22
N VAL A 7 0.58 -2.97 -11.98
CA VAL A 7 0.03 -2.10 -13.02
C VAL A 7 1.17 -1.51 -13.84
N ALA A 8 1.12 -1.69 -15.16
CA ALA A 8 2.15 -1.20 -16.08
C ALA A 8 2.33 0.32 -15.97
N GLY A 9 3.58 0.78 -15.95
CA GLY A 9 3.94 2.21 -15.85
C GLY A 9 3.81 2.83 -14.44
N ILE A 10 3.12 2.19 -13.50
CA ILE A 10 2.91 2.69 -12.13
C ILE A 10 3.60 1.81 -11.09
N SER A 11 3.73 0.51 -11.36
CA SER A 11 4.41 -0.43 -10.46
C SER A 11 5.86 0.00 -10.23
N LYS A 12 6.23 0.10 -8.94
CA LYS A 12 7.61 0.35 -8.50
C LYS A 12 8.50 -0.90 -8.59
N ASP A 13 7.91 -2.05 -8.95
CA ASP A 13 8.62 -3.30 -9.23
C ASP A 13 8.82 -3.45 -10.75
N HIS A 14 9.86 -2.81 -11.29
CA HIS A 14 10.19 -2.79 -12.72
C HIS A 14 11.58 -3.38 -12.99
N ILE A 15 11.94 -3.58 -14.26
CA ILE A 15 13.20 -4.26 -14.62
C ILE A 15 14.46 -3.56 -14.07
N ASN A 16 14.51 -2.23 -14.03
CA ASN A 16 15.66 -1.50 -13.47
C ASN A 16 15.82 -1.79 -11.97
N SER A 17 14.73 -1.70 -11.20
CA SER A 17 14.66 -2.11 -9.80
C SER A 17 15.22 -3.52 -9.56
N ARG A 18 14.91 -4.48 -10.45
CA ARG A 18 15.48 -5.85 -10.38
C ARG A 18 16.97 -5.90 -10.70
N ARG A 19 17.46 -5.08 -11.64
CA ARG A 19 18.90 -4.96 -11.91
C ARG A 19 19.63 -4.34 -10.73
N ASP A 20 19.04 -3.35 -10.08
CA ASP A 20 19.59 -2.69 -8.88
C ASP A 20 19.75 -3.72 -7.75
N LEU A 21 18.76 -4.61 -7.53
CA LEU A 21 18.89 -5.73 -6.60
C LEU A 21 20.10 -6.64 -6.93
N GLY A 22 20.35 -6.86 -8.22
CA GLY A 22 21.51 -7.58 -8.74
C GLY A 22 22.83 -6.90 -8.39
N GLN A 23 22.93 -5.61 -8.70
CA GLN A 23 24.12 -4.79 -8.41
C GLN A 23 24.41 -4.69 -6.91
N MET A 24 23.36 -4.64 -6.08
CA MET A 24 23.48 -4.61 -4.62
C MET A 24 23.77 -5.99 -4.00
N GLY A 25 23.71 -7.08 -4.76
CA GLY A 25 23.98 -8.43 -4.26
C GLY A 25 22.92 -8.96 -3.27
N ILE A 26 21.72 -8.38 -3.24
CA ILE A 26 20.64 -8.77 -2.33
C ILE A 26 19.50 -9.47 -3.08
N ARG A 27 18.80 -10.40 -2.42
CA ARG A 27 17.61 -11.10 -2.97
C ARG A 27 17.85 -11.74 -4.34
N ILE A 28 18.84 -12.63 -4.39
CA ILE A 28 19.29 -13.34 -5.61
C ILE A 28 18.11 -13.98 -6.38
N SER A 29 17.10 -14.47 -5.68
CA SER A 29 15.89 -15.05 -6.30
C SER A 29 15.08 -14.06 -7.15
N LEU A 30 15.27 -12.75 -6.99
CA LEU A 30 14.54 -11.72 -7.73
C LEU A 30 15.35 -11.11 -8.88
N HIS A 31 16.60 -11.54 -9.06
CA HIS A 31 17.49 -11.03 -10.10
C HIS A 31 16.95 -11.38 -11.50
N PRO A 32 17.14 -10.49 -12.49
CA PRO A 32 16.74 -10.78 -13.86
C PRO A 32 17.65 -11.85 -14.45
N ASN A 33 17.07 -12.93 -14.96
CA ASN A 33 17.79 -14.00 -15.66
C ASN A 33 17.65 -13.84 -17.16
N VAL A 34 18.73 -14.05 -17.91
CA VAL A 34 18.69 -14.10 -19.38
C VAL A 34 18.56 -15.54 -19.81
N VAL A 35 17.40 -15.90 -20.36
CA VAL A 35 17.16 -17.22 -20.95
C VAL A 35 16.79 -17.01 -22.41
N ASN A 36 17.58 -17.59 -23.33
CA ASN A 36 17.37 -17.47 -24.78
C ASN A 36 17.22 -16.01 -25.24
N GLU A 37 18.17 -15.15 -24.86
CA GLU A 37 18.21 -13.71 -25.18
C GLU A 37 17.04 -12.87 -24.63
N LYS A 38 16.11 -13.49 -23.91
CA LYS A 38 14.99 -12.80 -23.24
C LYS A 38 15.27 -12.66 -21.76
N THR A 39 15.06 -11.45 -21.23
CA THR A 39 15.13 -11.22 -19.78
C THR A 39 13.85 -11.72 -19.12
N VAL A 40 13.97 -12.73 -18.28
CA VAL A 40 12.87 -13.31 -17.49
C VAL A 40 12.98 -12.80 -16.06
N ILE A 41 11.87 -12.28 -15.52
CA ILE A 41 11.75 -11.81 -14.15
C ILE A 41 10.77 -12.71 -13.40
N MET A 42 11.20 -13.26 -12.27
CA MET A 42 10.31 -14.04 -11.41
C MET A 42 9.37 -13.11 -10.61
N PRO A 43 8.08 -13.48 -10.46
CA PRO A 43 7.14 -12.74 -9.63
C PRO A 43 7.64 -12.59 -8.20
N SER A 44 7.49 -11.39 -7.63
CA SER A 44 7.81 -11.16 -6.22
C SER A 44 6.77 -11.82 -5.32
N CYS A 45 7.14 -12.10 -4.07
CA CYS A 45 6.21 -12.64 -3.06
C CYS A 45 5.02 -11.71 -2.73
N PHE A 46 5.12 -10.43 -3.10
CA PHE A 46 4.07 -9.43 -2.94
C PHE A 46 3.25 -9.19 -4.23
N THR A 47 3.66 -9.77 -5.37
CA THR A 47 2.93 -9.59 -6.63
C THR A 47 1.73 -10.52 -6.67
N LEU A 48 0.54 -9.95 -6.86
CA LEU A 48 -0.68 -10.75 -6.98
C LEU A 48 -0.73 -11.48 -8.33
N ASN A 49 -1.02 -12.77 -8.28
CA ASN A 49 -1.32 -13.56 -9.47
C ASN A 49 -2.71 -13.19 -10.05
N LYS A 50 -3.09 -13.79 -11.18
CA LYS A 50 -4.34 -13.43 -11.89
C LYS A 50 -5.60 -13.67 -11.05
N ASP A 51 -5.63 -14.75 -10.28
CA ASP A 51 -6.78 -15.16 -9.47
C ASP A 51 -6.82 -14.36 -8.15
N GLU A 52 -5.67 -14.13 -7.55
CA GLU A 52 -5.48 -13.26 -6.39
C GLU A 52 -5.89 -11.81 -6.70
N LYS A 53 -5.54 -11.27 -7.88
CA LYS A 53 -6.03 -9.97 -8.34
C LYS A 53 -7.55 -9.95 -8.46
N TYR A 54 -8.14 -11.00 -9.04
CA TYR A 54 -9.59 -11.10 -9.16
C TYR A 54 -10.26 -11.11 -7.78
N LEU A 55 -9.77 -11.92 -6.83
CA LEU A 55 -10.29 -11.97 -5.47
C LEU A 55 -10.17 -10.64 -4.75
N PHE A 56 -9.01 -9.98 -4.85
CA PHE A 56 -8.78 -8.66 -4.27
C PHE A 56 -9.77 -7.62 -4.81
N LEU A 57 -9.93 -7.56 -6.14
CA LEU A 57 -10.84 -6.62 -6.79
C LEU A 57 -12.31 -6.98 -6.54
N LYS A 58 -12.64 -8.26 -6.43
CA LYS A 58 -14.00 -8.70 -6.07
C LYS A 58 -14.41 -8.18 -4.70
N VAL A 59 -13.52 -8.24 -3.70
CA VAL A 59 -13.77 -7.62 -2.40
C VAL A 59 -14.10 -6.14 -2.56
N LEU A 60 -13.30 -5.38 -3.33
CA LEU A 60 -13.54 -3.96 -3.55
C LEU A 60 -14.83 -3.66 -4.32
N LYS A 61 -15.24 -4.56 -5.24
CA LYS A 61 -16.46 -4.42 -6.03
C LYS A 61 -17.72 -4.71 -5.22
N ASP A 62 -17.65 -5.70 -4.33
CA ASP A 62 -18.80 -6.17 -3.55
C ASP A 62 -19.01 -5.36 -2.25
N VAL A 63 -18.03 -4.53 -1.86
CA VAL A 63 -18.12 -3.67 -0.68
C VAL A 63 -19.25 -2.66 -0.82
N LYS A 64 -20.14 -2.66 0.19
CA LYS A 64 -21.15 -1.62 0.41
C LYS A 64 -20.75 -0.81 1.63
N VAL A 65 -20.69 0.51 1.48
CA VAL A 65 -20.39 1.45 2.56
C VAL A 65 -21.62 2.30 2.88
N PRO A 66 -21.74 2.85 4.10
CA PRO A 66 -22.82 3.78 4.45
C PRO A 66 -22.84 4.99 3.51
N ASN A 67 -24.03 5.57 3.31
CA ASN A 67 -24.18 6.75 2.47
C ASN A 67 -23.32 7.91 3.01
N GLY A 68 -22.62 8.61 2.11
CA GLY A 68 -21.70 9.68 2.48
C GLY A 68 -20.39 9.22 3.13
N TYR A 69 -20.11 7.92 3.23
CA TYR A 69 -18.82 7.42 3.71
C TYR A 69 -17.74 7.50 2.63
N ALA A 70 -17.91 6.79 1.51
CA ALA A 70 -17.04 6.86 0.33
C ALA A 70 -17.88 6.96 -0.95
N SER A 71 -17.24 7.28 -2.08
CA SER A 71 -17.91 7.17 -3.37
C SER A 71 -18.18 5.70 -3.72
N ASN A 72 -18.93 5.44 -4.80
CA ASN A 72 -19.23 4.07 -5.23
C ASN A 72 -17.97 3.41 -5.83
N ILE A 73 -17.13 2.82 -4.96
CA ILE A 73 -15.87 2.13 -5.30
C ILE A 73 -16.10 1.03 -6.36
N SER A 74 -17.27 0.37 -6.36
CA SER A 74 -17.56 -0.68 -7.33
C SER A 74 -17.52 -0.20 -8.78
N ARG A 75 -17.82 1.09 -9.04
CA ARG A 75 -17.75 1.70 -10.38
C ARG A 75 -16.32 1.86 -10.87
N CYS A 76 -15.37 1.96 -9.95
CA CYS A 76 -13.95 2.09 -10.25
C CYS A 76 -13.27 0.75 -10.55
N VAL A 77 -13.96 -0.38 -10.29
CA VAL A 77 -13.38 -1.73 -10.38
C VAL A 77 -13.88 -2.46 -11.63
N ASN A 78 -12.95 -2.85 -12.49
CA ASN A 78 -13.21 -3.72 -13.62
C ASN A 78 -12.61 -5.12 -13.38
N LEU A 79 -13.49 -6.12 -13.24
CA LEU A 79 -13.07 -7.51 -12.99
C LEU A 79 -12.56 -8.22 -14.24
N HIS A 80 -13.04 -7.85 -15.44
CA HIS A 80 -12.58 -8.45 -16.70
C HIS A 80 -11.14 -8.03 -16.97
N ASP A 81 -10.87 -6.72 -16.85
CA ASP A 81 -9.55 -6.15 -17.09
C ASP A 81 -8.62 -6.30 -15.87
N ARG A 82 -9.16 -6.72 -14.71
CA ARG A 82 -8.47 -6.77 -13.41
C ARG A 82 -7.78 -5.45 -13.09
N SER A 83 -8.49 -4.35 -13.33
CA SER A 83 -8.00 -2.99 -13.18
C SER A 83 -8.88 -2.18 -12.25
N ILE A 84 -8.28 -1.12 -11.70
CA ILE A 84 -8.97 -0.14 -10.87
C ILE A 84 -8.62 1.26 -11.39
N LEU A 85 -9.63 2.04 -11.74
CA LEU A 85 -9.48 3.34 -12.40
C LEU A 85 -10.49 4.35 -11.82
N GLY A 86 -10.12 5.63 -11.83
CA GLY A 86 -11.02 6.71 -11.41
C GLY A 86 -11.26 6.80 -9.90
N LEU A 87 -10.38 6.22 -9.08
CA LEU A 87 -10.42 6.43 -7.63
C LEU A 87 -10.07 7.89 -7.31
N LYS A 88 -10.87 8.52 -6.46
CA LYS A 88 -10.50 9.80 -5.85
C LYS A 88 -9.54 9.56 -4.69
N SER A 89 -8.82 10.61 -4.28
CA SER A 89 -7.92 10.58 -3.13
C SER A 89 -8.61 10.06 -1.87
N HIS A 90 -9.79 10.61 -1.54
CA HIS A 90 -10.60 10.16 -0.42
C HIS A 90 -10.91 8.65 -0.45
N ASP A 91 -11.34 8.12 -1.59
CA ASP A 91 -11.68 6.71 -1.72
C ASP A 91 -10.44 5.81 -1.61
N THR A 92 -9.30 6.30 -2.10
CA THR A 92 -8.01 5.63 -1.94
C THR A 92 -7.61 5.54 -0.46
N HIS A 93 -7.85 6.59 0.32
CA HIS A 93 -7.64 6.56 1.78
C HIS A 93 -8.57 5.58 2.49
N VAL A 94 -9.85 5.52 2.11
CA VAL A 94 -10.81 4.54 2.65
C VAL A 94 -10.36 3.11 2.33
N ILE A 95 -9.94 2.86 1.08
CA ILE A 95 -9.40 1.56 0.69
C ILE A 95 -8.18 1.24 1.55
N MET A 96 -7.20 2.12 1.64
CA MET A 96 -5.97 1.89 2.41
C MET A 96 -6.24 1.58 3.88
N GLN A 97 -7.10 2.34 4.55
CA GLN A 97 -7.30 2.22 6.01
C GLN A 97 -8.21 1.06 6.41
N GLN A 98 -9.19 0.70 5.58
CA GLN A 98 -10.25 -0.25 5.96
C GLN A 98 -10.29 -1.49 5.09
N LEU A 99 -10.38 -1.30 3.77
CA LEU A 99 -10.68 -2.41 2.85
C LEU A 99 -9.45 -3.22 2.48
N PHE A 100 -8.32 -2.54 2.34
CA PHE A 100 -7.06 -3.14 1.91
C PHE A 100 -6.54 -4.18 2.90
N PRO A 101 -6.48 -3.93 4.23
CA PRO A 101 -6.13 -4.95 5.22
C PRO A 101 -6.99 -6.21 5.14
N LEU A 102 -8.30 -6.04 4.89
CA LEU A 102 -9.24 -7.14 4.78
C LEU A 102 -9.03 -7.94 3.49
N ALA A 103 -8.85 -7.23 2.37
CA ALA A 103 -8.69 -7.82 1.06
C ALA A 103 -7.38 -8.62 0.94
N ILE A 104 -6.27 -8.13 1.49
CA ILE A 104 -4.97 -8.82 1.34
C ILE A 104 -4.76 -9.97 2.33
N ARG A 105 -5.50 -9.99 3.46
CA ARG A 105 -5.21 -10.87 4.61
C ARG A 105 -5.17 -12.36 4.28
N ARG A 106 -5.98 -12.81 3.32
CA ARG A 106 -6.07 -14.21 2.89
C ARG A 106 -5.46 -14.47 1.52
N ILE A 107 -4.91 -13.43 0.88
CA ILE A 107 -4.40 -13.48 -0.48
C ILE A 107 -2.88 -13.55 -0.48
N LEU A 108 -2.22 -12.70 0.33
CA LEU A 108 -0.76 -12.60 0.35
C LEU A 108 -0.13 -13.46 1.47
N PRO A 109 1.16 -13.82 1.33
CA PRO A 109 1.92 -14.48 2.39
C PRO A 109 1.94 -13.68 3.70
N LYS A 110 1.95 -14.36 4.85
CA LYS A 110 1.89 -13.73 6.18
C LYS A 110 3.00 -12.70 6.43
N ASN A 111 4.21 -12.96 5.93
CA ASN A 111 5.35 -12.06 6.03
C ASN A 111 5.15 -10.75 5.24
N VAL A 112 4.31 -10.76 4.19
CA VAL A 112 3.95 -9.56 3.42
C VAL A 112 2.74 -8.86 4.03
N VAL A 113 1.72 -9.63 4.42
CA VAL A 113 0.47 -9.11 4.97
C VAL A 113 0.68 -8.35 6.28
N LYS A 114 1.48 -8.89 7.19
CA LYS A 114 1.68 -8.31 8.53
C LYS A 114 2.16 -6.84 8.48
N PRO A 115 3.30 -6.51 7.84
CA PRO A 115 3.76 -5.12 7.79
C PRO A 115 2.84 -4.21 6.97
N LEU A 116 2.13 -4.73 5.95
CA LEU A 116 1.13 -3.94 5.23
C LEU A 116 -0.07 -3.58 6.12
N ILE A 117 -0.54 -4.51 6.95
CA ILE A 117 -1.62 -4.24 7.91
C ILE A 117 -1.16 -3.27 8.99
N GLU A 118 0.08 -3.41 9.50
CA GLU A 118 0.67 -2.47 10.45
C GLU A 118 0.68 -1.04 9.89
N LEU A 119 1.12 -0.86 8.64
CA LEU A 119 1.10 0.44 7.96
C LEU A 119 -0.33 1.00 7.80
N CYS A 120 -1.29 0.15 7.40
CA CYS A 120 -2.69 0.57 7.28
C CYS A 120 -3.30 0.96 8.64
N ASN A 121 -2.97 0.23 9.70
CA ASN A 121 -3.42 0.52 11.05
C ASN A 121 -2.79 1.81 11.58
N PHE A 122 -1.51 2.06 11.28
CA PHE A 122 -0.84 3.32 11.59
C PHE A 122 -1.62 4.50 11.02
N PHE A 123 -1.92 4.48 9.71
CA PHE A 123 -2.71 5.56 9.12
C PHE A 123 -4.11 5.64 9.72
N ARG A 124 -4.78 4.50 9.93
CA ARG A 124 -6.11 4.49 10.54
C ARG A 124 -6.13 5.17 11.92
N GLN A 125 -5.11 4.96 12.74
CA GLN A 125 -4.95 5.60 14.03
C GLN A 125 -4.60 7.08 13.88
N LEU A 126 -3.65 7.41 13.01
CA LEU A 126 -3.21 8.79 12.77
C LEU A 126 -4.38 9.70 12.35
N TYR A 127 -5.26 9.20 11.49
CA TYR A 127 -6.43 9.93 10.98
C TYR A 127 -7.68 9.79 11.85
N SER A 128 -7.56 9.24 13.07
CA SER A 128 -8.70 9.13 13.96
C SER A 128 -9.14 10.50 14.48
N LYS A 129 -10.40 10.59 14.94
CA LYS A 129 -10.98 11.81 15.52
C LYS A 129 -10.32 12.22 16.83
N VAL A 130 -9.79 11.25 17.57
CA VAL A 130 -9.30 11.42 18.95
C VAL A 130 -7.98 10.67 19.06
N ASN A 131 -6.88 11.41 19.12
CA ASN A 131 -5.54 10.86 19.29
C ASN A 131 -5.01 11.30 20.66
N ARG A 132 -4.64 10.34 21.51
CA ARG A 132 -3.92 10.63 22.75
C ARG A 132 -2.43 10.76 22.44
N VAL A 133 -1.74 11.68 23.12
CA VAL A 133 -0.31 11.89 22.91
C VAL A 133 0.49 10.60 23.17
N THR A 134 0.15 9.85 24.21
CA THR A 134 0.78 8.55 24.52
C THR A 134 0.65 7.53 23.39
N ASP A 135 -0.50 7.51 22.71
CA ASP A 135 -0.72 6.60 21.59
C ASP A 135 0.11 7.03 20.38
N LEU A 136 0.24 8.35 20.16
CA LEU A 136 1.07 8.92 19.09
C LEU A 136 2.57 8.61 19.33
N GLU A 137 3.07 8.80 20.54
CA GLU A 137 4.46 8.45 20.89
C GLU A 137 4.77 6.98 20.59
N TYR A 138 3.87 6.05 20.98
CA TYR A 138 4.02 4.65 20.63
C TYR A 138 4.01 4.42 19.10
N MET A 139 3.15 5.13 18.36
CA MET A 139 3.09 5.02 16.90
C MET A 139 4.37 5.50 16.22
N GLN A 140 5.07 6.51 16.78
CA GLN A 140 6.35 7.03 16.26
C GLN A 140 7.42 5.92 16.21
N ASP A 141 7.50 5.09 17.25
CA ASP A 141 8.44 3.99 17.31
C ASP A 141 8.02 2.86 16.35
N GLN A 142 6.73 2.54 16.32
CA GLN A 142 6.22 1.43 15.50
C GLN A 142 6.31 1.70 14.00
N ILE A 143 6.12 2.94 13.54
CA ILE A 143 6.18 3.24 12.11
C ILE A 143 7.59 3.00 11.55
N SER A 144 8.62 3.36 12.30
CA SER A 144 10.02 3.13 11.92
C SER A 144 10.29 1.63 11.73
N ILE A 145 9.86 0.79 12.68
CA ILE A 145 9.99 -0.67 12.61
C ILE A 145 9.19 -1.23 11.42
N THR A 146 7.97 -0.72 11.20
CA THR A 146 7.09 -1.15 10.11
C THR A 146 7.73 -0.87 8.75
N LEU A 147 8.32 0.31 8.57
CA LEU A 147 9.03 0.66 7.34
C LEU A 147 10.25 -0.25 7.12
N CYS A 148 11.05 -0.54 8.14
CA CYS A 148 12.14 -1.50 8.03
C CYS A 148 11.67 -2.92 7.63
N HIS A 149 10.50 -3.36 8.10
CA HIS A 149 9.91 -4.63 7.65
C HIS A 149 9.48 -4.58 6.18
N LEU A 150 8.88 -3.47 5.73
CA LEU A 150 8.49 -3.29 4.33
C LEU A 150 9.73 -3.21 3.42
N GLU A 151 10.80 -2.55 3.85
CA GLU A 151 12.07 -2.45 3.13
C GLU A 151 12.70 -3.81 2.86
N LYS A 152 12.51 -4.78 3.76
CA LYS A 152 12.97 -6.17 3.55
C LYS A 152 12.17 -6.92 2.47
N ILE A 153 11.01 -6.41 2.08
CA ILE A 153 10.06 -7.08 1.19
C ILE A 153 10.03 -6.43 -0.19
N PHE A 154 9.86 -5.11 -0.22
CA PHE A 154 9.79 -4.32 -1.45
C PHE A 154 11.19 -3.91 -1.92
N PRO A 155 11.40 -3.70 -3.23
CA PRO A 155 12.71 -3.28 -3.71
C PRO A 155 13.03 -1.84 -3.23
N PRO A 156 14.32 -1.46 -3.15
CA PRO A 156 14.72 -0.11 -2.73
C PRO A 156 14.07 1.01 -3.54
N SER A 157 13.84 0.82 -4.85
CA SER A 157 13.14 1.78 -5.72
C SER A 157 11.69 2.08 -5.30
N PHE A 158 11.11 1.25 -4.43
CA PHE A 158 9.80 1.50 -3.86
C PHE A 158 9.83 2.63 -2.82
N PHE A 159 10.95 2.82 -2.12
CA PHE A 159 11.06 3.76 -1.01
C PHE A 159 11.71 5.05 -1.48
N ASP A 160 10.88 5.97 -1.99
CA ASP A 160 11.27 7.36 -2.16
C ASP A 160 10.89 8.18 -0.92
N ILE A 161 11.09 9.50 -0.98
CA ILE A 161 10.86 10.39 0.16
C ILE A 161 9.41 10.30 0.68
N MET A 162 8.46 9.95 -0.18
CA MET A 162 7.04 9.85 0.18
C MET A 162 6.75 8.66 1.08
N GLU A 163 7.43 7.53 0.90
CA GLU A 163 7.27 6.34 1.75
C GLU A 163 7.86 6.53 3.16
N TYR A 164 8.81 7.45 3.33
CA TYR A 164 9.39 7.81 4.64
C TYR A 164 8.66 8.95 5.36
N LEU A 165 7.84 9.73 4.64
CA LEU A 165 7.03 10.80 5.22
C LEU A 165 6.21 10.39 6.46
N PRO A 166 5.64 9.16 6.57
CA PRO A 166 4.91 8.73 7.75
C PRO A 166 5.66 8.85 9.07
N ILE A 167 7.00 8.80 9.06
CA ILE A 167 7.83 8.99 10.25
C ILE A 167 7.59 10.39 10.85
N TYR A 168 7.42 11.42 10.01
CA TYR A 168 7.25 12.80 10.48
C TYR A 168 5.80 13.15 10.79
N LEU A 169 4.83 12.40 10.25
CA LEU A 169 3.41 12.71 10.42
C LEU A 169 2.94 12.60 11.89
N VAL A 170 3.58 11.77 12.69
CA VAL A 170 3.24 11.61 14.10
C VAL A 170 3.68 12.84 14.89
N GLU A 171 4.93 13.27 14.73
CA GLU A 171 5.43 14.50 15.35
C GLU A 171 4.57 15.71 14.94
N GLU A 172 4.21 15.79 13.65
CA GLU A 172 3.29 16.81 13.15
C GLU A 172 1.91 16.74 13.83
N ALA A 173 1.38 15.54 14.09
CA ALA A 173 0.11 15.34 14.79
C ALA A 173 0.19 15.70 16.28
N ILE A 174 1.34 15.50 16.92
CA ILE A 174 1.58 15.93 18.31
C ILE A 174 1.59 17.45 18.40
N LEU A 175 2.28 18.13 17.48
CA LEU A 175 2.44 19.59 17.50
C LEU A 175 1.18 20.34 17.08
N ALA A 176 0.55 19.91 15.98
CA ALA A 176 -0.56 20.64 15.35
C ALA A 176 -1.93 20.00 15.59
N GLY A 177 -1.99 18.94 16.40
CA GLY A 177 -3.23 18.23 16.73
C GLY A 177 -3.75 17.31 15.62
N PRO A 178 -4.97 16.77 15.79
CA PRO A 178 -5.49 15.68 14.95
C PRO A 178 -5.54 16.02 13.46
N VAL A 179 -4.98 15.12 12.64
CA VAL A 179 -4.78 15.32 11.20
C VAL A 179 -6.09 15.53 10.45
N GLN A 180 -7.19 14.94 10.93
CA GLN A 180 -8.50 15.02 10.29
C GLN A 180 -8.99 16.47 10.08
N PHE A 181 -8.65 17.40 10.96
CA PHE A 181 -9.11 18.79 10.87
C PHE A 181 -8.22 19.65 9.96
N ARG A 182 -7.06 19.14 9.55
CA ARG A 182 -6.06 19.86 8.76
C ARG A 182 -6.06 19.48 7.28
N TRP A 183 -6.85 18.47 6.90
CA TRP A 183 -6.93 17.98 5.53
C TRP A 183 -8.08 18.61 4.75
N MET A 184 -7.81 18.95 3.48
CA MET A 184 -8.76 19.66 2.60
C MET A 184 -9.91 18.79 2.07
N TYR A 185 -10.00 17.49 2.40
CA TYR A 185 -11.04 16.61 1.83
C TYR A 185 -12.47 17.04 2.12
N ARG A 186 -12.70 17.78 3.21
CA ARG A 186 -14.04 18.32 3.52
C ARG A 186 -14.49 19.41 2.55
N ILE A 187 -13.58 20.04 1.82
CA ILE A 187 -13.84 21.17 0.92
C ILE A 187 -14.18 20.69 -0.51
N ALA A 188 -13.75 19.50 -0.90
CA ALA A 188 -13.82 19.00 -2.28
C ALA A 188 -14.94 17.95 -2.54
N ARG A 189 -16.03 17.99 -1.77
CA ARG A 189 -17.18 17.10 -1.95
C ARG A 189 -18.23 17.69 -2.89
#